data_AF-A0A8S0GR10-F1
#
_entry.id   AF-A0A8S0GR10-F1
#
_cell.length_a   1.000
_cell.length_b   1.000
_cell.length_c   1.000
_cell.angle_alpha   90.00
_cell.angle_beta   90.00
_cell.angle_gamma   90.00
#
_symmetry.space_group_name_H-M   'P 1'
#
loop_
_entity.id
_entity.type
_entity.pdbx_description
1 polymer ?
#
loop_
_entity_poly.entity_id
_entity_poly.type
_entity_poly.pdbx_seq_one_letter_code
_entity_poly.pdbx_strand_id
1 'polypeptide(L)'
;MGELLQLEGLTLSYYRGWDKDRELSEVLATALHRDQQMGHTQAGPQRADLRLRLGGHNAADILSRGQQKLVVCALRIAQGHLVSQARRGQCIYLVDDLPSELDEQHRRALCRLLEDLRCQVFITCVDHELLREGWQTETPVALFHVEQGRITQTHDHRE
;
A
#
# COMPACT_ATOMS: atom_id res chain seq x y z
N MET A 1 -2.75 2.32 11.95
CA MET A 1 -2.65 1.02 11.25
C MET A 1 -3.57 -0.04 11.84
N GLY A 2 -3.61 -0.25 13.16
CA GLY A 2 -4.48 -1.26 13.79
C GLY A 2 -5.97 -1.11 13.46
N GLU A 3 -6.47 0.12 13.31
CA GLU A 3 -7.86 0.36 12.91
C GLU A 3 -8.17 -0.02 11.45
N LEU A 4 -7.17 -0.01 10.57
CA LEU A 4 -7.35 -0.32 9.14
C LEU A 4 -7.32 -1.84 8.89
N LEU A 5 -6.56 -2.60 9.69
CA LEU A 5 -6.34 -4.03 9.52
C LEU A 5 -6.73 -4.79 10.79
N GLN A 6 -8.00 -5.19 10.87
CA GLN A 6 -8.49 -6.11 11.91
C GLN A 6 -8.23 -7.57 11.51
N LEU A 7 -6.97 -7.88 11.18
CA LEU A 7 -6.54 -9.21 10.74
C LEU A 7 -5.62 -9.83 11.78
N GLU A 8 -6.20 -10.48 12.78
CA GLU A 8 -5.44 -11.19 13.81
C GLU A 8 -4.56 -12.30 13.19
N GLY A 9 -3.30 -12.36 13.61
CA GLY A 9 -2.36 -13.37 13.13
C GLY A 9 -1.78 -13.10 11.73
N LEU A 10 -1.99 -11.91 11.15
CA LEU A 10 -1.29 -11.49 9.94
C LEU A 10 0.20 -11.28 10.27
N THR A 11 1.07 -11.95 9.52
CA THR A 11 2.52 -11.86 9.66
C THR A 11 3.15 -11.41 8.34
N LEU A 12 4.20 -10.60 8.43
CA LEU A 12 5.01 -10.16 7.30
C LEU A 12 6.44 -10.68 7.50
N SER A 13 6.99 -11.34 6.48
CA SER A 13 8.36 -11.84 6.50
C SER A 13 9.07 -11.54 5.19
N TYR A 14 10.37 -11.27 5.26
CA TYR A 14 11.20 -11.07 4.08
C TYR A 14 11.90 -12.37 3.70
N TYR A 15 11.66 -12.84 2.49
CA TYR A 15 12.45 -13.90 1.87
C TYR A 15 13.47 -13.25 0.94
N ARG A 16 14.76 -13.45 1.18
CA ARG A 16 15.81 -12.80 0.38
C ARG A 16 16.04 -13.39 -1.01
N GLY A 17 15.34 -14.47 -1.36
CA GLY A 17 15.48 -15.17 -2.65
C GLY A 17 16.35 -16.42 -2.61
N TRP A 18 16.96 -16.73 -1.48
CA TRP A 18 17.66 -17.98 -1.21
C TRP A 18 17.65 -18.28 0.30
N ASP A 19 18.17 -19.45 0.67
CA ASP A 19 18.29 -19.87 2.06
C ASP A 19 19.10 -18.86 2.88
N LYS A 20 18.55 -18.44 4.01
CA LYS A 20 19.20 -17.47 4.91
C LYS A 20 20.39 -18.09 5.63
N ASP A 21 20.39 -19.42 5.79
CA ASP A 21 21.41 -20.17 6.51
C ASP A 21 22.61 -20.53 5.60
N ARG A 22 22.60 -20.05 4.35
CA ARG A 22 23.68 -20.27 3.36
C ARG A 22 24.16 -18.98 2.74
N GLU A 23 25.46 -18.90 2.47
CA GLU A 23 26.05 -17.80 1.72
C GLU A 23 25.61 -17.83 0.26
N LEU A 24 25.36 -16.65 -0.33
CA LEU A 24 24.88 -16.56 -1.72
C LEU A 24 25.89 -17.17 -2.70
N SER A 25 27.18 -16.97 -2.46
CA SER A 25 28.26 -17.53 -3.28
C SER A 25 28.19 -19.06 -3.36
N GLU A 26 27.93 -19.72 -2.23
CA GLU A 26 27.78 -21.17 -2.15
C GLU A 26 26.54 -21.67 -2.90
N VAL A 27 25.41 -20.97 -2.73
CA VAL A 27 24.16 -21.31 -3.42
C VAL A 27 24.35 -21.21 -4.93
N LEU A 28 24.96 -20.13 -5.43
CA LEU A 28 25.22 -19.92 -6.85
C LEU A 28 26.21 -20.96 -7.40
N ALA A 29 27.29 -21.26 -6.68
CA ALA A 29 28.25 -22.27 -7.09
C ALA A 29 27.62 -23.67 -7.19
N THR A 30 26.75 -24.02 -6.24
CA THR A 30 26.05 -25.32 -6.22
C THR A 30 24.99 -25.40 -7.34
N ALA A 31 24.35 -24.28 -7.69
CA ALA A 31 23.26 -24.23 -8.67
C ALA A 31 23.74 -24.07 -10.13
N LEU A 32 25.00 -23.73 -10.37
CA LEU A 32 25.54 -23.31 -11.67
C LEU A 32 25.12 -24.23 -12.83
N HIS A 33 25.30 -25.55 -12.69
CA HIS A 33 24.98 -26.48 -13.77
C HIS A 33 23.47 -26.48 -14.11
N ARG A 34 22.61 -26.40 -13.08
CA ARG A 34 21.16 -26.34 -13.26
C ARG A 34 20.73 -25.00 -13.87
N ASP A 35 21.33 -23.90 -13.43
CA ASP A 35 21.06 -22.57 -13.96
C ASP A 35 21.47 -22.45 -15.43
N GLN A 36 22.58 -23.09 -15.84
CA GLN A 36 22.99 -23.20 -17.24
C GLN A 36 21.95 -23.96 -18.09
N GLN A 37 21.42 -25.08 -17.58
CA GLN A 37 20.38 -25.84 -18.28
C GLN A 37 19.07 -25.05 -18.43
N MET A 38 18.72 -24.24 -17.42
CA MET A 38 17.50 -23.42 -17.42
C MET A 38 17.68 -22.05 -18.10
N GLY A 39 18.91 -21.67 -18.45
CA GLY A 39 19.25 -20.42 -19.11
C GLY A 39 19.11 -19.17 -18.23
N HIS A 40 18.93 -19.31 -16.92
CA HIS A 40 18.82 -18.18 -15.99
C HIS A 40 19.16 -18.57 -14.55
N THR A 41 19.58 -17.59 -13.75
CA THR A 41 19.93 -17.79 -12.34
C THR A 41 18.69 -17.94 -11.47
N GLN A 42 18.59 -19.06 -10.75
CA GLN A 42 17.40 -19.39 -9.97
C GLN A 42 17.40 -18.82 -8.56
N ALA A 43 18.56 -18.51 -7.99
CA ALA A 43 18.70 -18.00 -6.63
C ALA A 43 19.36 -16.62 -6.61
N GLY A 44 18.93 -15.76 -5.69
CA GLY A 44 19.49 -14.42 -5.52
C GLY A 44 18.42 -13.36 -5.26
N PRO A 45 18.83 -12.09 -5.08
CA PRO A 45 17.93 -10.99 -4.72
C PRO A 45 16.77 -10.77 -5.70
N GLN A 46 16.93 -11.18 -6.96
CA GLN A 46 15.86 -11.15 -7.97
C GLN A 46 14.67 -12.07 -7.66
N ARG A 47 14.85 -13.03 -6.72
CA ARG A 47 13.77 -13.88 -6.19
C ARG A 47 13.29 -13.45 -4.81
N ALA A 48 13.77 -12.31 -4.31
CA ALA A 48 13.36 -11.81 -3.01
C ALA A 48 11.88 -11.45 -3.01
N ASP A 49 11.23 -11.65 -1.87
CA ASP A 49 9.79 -11.50 -1.74
C ASP A 49 9.38 -11.06 -0.32
N LEU A 50 8.29 -10.31 -0.23
CA LEU A 50 7.63 -9.94 1.01
C LEU A 50 6.43 -10.87 1.22
N ARG A 51 6.60 -11.86 2.09
CA ARG A 51 5.61 -12.91 2.33
C ARG A 51 4.67 -12.50 3.45
N LEU A 52 3.42 -12.25 3.08
CA LEU A 52 2.31 -12.07 3.99
C LEU A 52 1.64 -13.42 4.27
N ARG A 53 1.46 -13.76 5.55
CA ARG A 53 0.78 -14.99 5.95
C ARG A 53 -0.27 -14.74 7.01
N LEU A 54 -1.39 -15.45 6.91
CA LEU A 54 -2.47 -15.45 7.89
C LEU A 54 -2.70 -16.89 8.35
N GLY A 55 -2.58 -17.16 9.65
CA GLY A 55 -2.71 -18.53 10.18
C GLY A 55 -1.75 -19.55 9.55
N GLY A 56 -0.58 -19.10 9.08
CA GLY A 56 0.44 -19.97 8.44
C GLY A 56 0.29 -20.16 6.92
N HIS A 57 -0.83 -19.77 6.32
CA HIS A 57 -1.02 -19.84 4.87
C HIS A 57 -0.76 -18.49 4.21
N ASN A 58 -0.56 -18.47 2.88
CA ASN A 58 -0.40 -17.24 2.13
C ASN A 58 -1.67 -16.37 2.29
N ALA A 59 -1.48 -15.10 2.71
CA ALA A 59 -2.59 -14.19 2.95
C ALA A 59 -3.42 -13.95 1.68
N ALA A 60 -2.81 -13.97 0.49
CA ALA A 60 -3.52 -13.80 -0.77
C ALA A 60 -4.52 -14.94 -1.09
N ASP A 61 -4.32 -16.11 -0.49
CA ASP A 61 -5.20 -17.26 -0.72
C ASP A 61 -6.40 -17.26 0.25
N ILE A 62 -6.30 -16.58 1.40
CA ILE A 62 -7.33 -16.55 2.43
C ILE A 62 -8.15 -15.26 2.39
N LEU A 63 -7.48 -14.13 2.23
CA LEU A 63 -8.12 -12.82 2.37
C LEU A 63 -9.11 -12.57 1.24
N SER A 64 -10.25 -11.96 1.58
CA SER A 64 -11.18 -11.44 0.58
C SER A 64 -10.50 -10.35 -0.25
N ARG A 65 -11.02 -10.06 -1.45
CA ARG A 65 -10.48 -8.99 -2.32
C ARG A 65 -10.39 -7.64 -1.59
N GLY A 66 -11.40 -7.28 -0.79
CA GLY A 66 -11.38 -6.04 -0.01
C GLY A 66 -10.28 -6.03 1.05
N GLN A 67 -10.09 -7.14 1.77
CA GLN A 67 -9.01 -7.27 2.75
C GLN A 67 -7.62 -7.22 2.10
N GLN A 68 -7.45 -7.82 0.93
CA GLN A 68 -6.20 -7.73 0.17
C GLN A 68 -5.88 -6.28 -0.20
N LYS A 69 -6.87 -5.53 -0.70
CA LYS A 69 -6.71 -4.10 -1.01
C LYS A 69 -6.26 -3.31 0.22
N LEU A 70 -6.89 -3.55 1.38
CA LEU A 70 -6.49 -2.90 2.63
C LEU A 70 -5.05 -3.20 3.03
N VAL A 71 -4.62 -4.46 2.91
CA VAL A 71 -3.22 -4.84 3.20
C VAL A 71 -2.26 -4.12 2.26
N VAL A 72 -2.60 -4.01 0.97
CA VAL A 72 -1.81 -3.25 0.00
C VAL A 72 -1.77 -1.76 0.36
N CYS A 73 -2.91 -1.13 0.68
CA CYS A 73 -2.98 0.26 1.14
C CYS A 73 -2.08 0.48 2.37
N ALA A 74 -2.18 -0.40 3.37
CA ALA A 74 -1.36 -0.36 4.57
C ALA A 74 0.13 -0.45 4.22
N LEU A 75 0.54 -1.37 3.36
CA LEU A 75 1.94 -1.49 2.92
C LEU A 75 2.45 -0.23 2.22
N ARG A 76 1.64 0.39 1.34
CA ARG A 76 1.99 1.65 0.67
C ARG A 76 2.13 2.80 1.66
N ILE A 77 1.26 2.87 2.66
CA ILE A 77 1.33 3.86 3.72
C ILE A 77 2.59 3.68 4.57
N ALA A 78 2.87 2.45 5.02
CA ALA A 78 4.10 2.14 5.76
C ALA A 78 5.34 2.51 4.94
N GLN A 79 5.36 2.22 3.65
CA GLN A 79 6.44 2.60 2.75
C GLN A 79 6.62 4.13 2.70
N GLY A 80 5.55 4.90 2.47
CA GLY A 80 5.62 6.37 2.43
C GLY A 80 6.06 6.98 3.77
N HIS A 81 5.64 6.39 4.88
CA HIS A 81 6.08 6.78 6.22
C HIS A 81 7.58 6.58 6.41
N LEU A 82 8.12 5.42 6.02
CA LEU A 82 9.57 5.13 6.07
C LEU A 82 10.37 6.07 5.16
N VAL A 83 9.88 6.36 3.96
CA VAL A 83 10.52 7.32 3.04
C VAL A 83 10.57 8.72 3.66
N SER A 84 9.49 9.14 4.31
CA SER A 84 9.42 10.46 4.94
C SER A 84 10.46 10.61 6.06
N GLN A 85 10.62 9.55 6.88
CA GLN A 85 11.64 9.51 7.93
C GLN A 85 13.07 9.56 7.35
N ALA A 86 13.34 8.85 6.26
CA ALA A 86 14.68 8.77 5.67
C ALA A 86 15.12 10.05 4.95
N ARG A 87 14.20 10.76 4.28
CA ARG A 87 14.53 11.87 3.36
C ARG A 87 14.34 13.28 3.94
N ARG A 88 14.01 13.42 5.24
CA ARG A 88 13.70 14.70 5.91
C ARG A 88 12.62 15.54 5.22
N GLY A 89 11.71 14.90 4.49
CA GLY A 89 10.60 15.54 3.79
C GLY A 89 9.32 14.72 3.96
N GLN A 90 8.15 15.33 3.78
CA GLN A 90 6.88 14.62 3.88
C GLN A 90 6.51 13.97 2.55
N CYS A 91 6.14 12.69 2.57
CA CYS A 91 5.61 12.00 1.41
C CYS A 91 4.25 12.60 1.00
N ILE A 92 4.04 12.76 -0.30
CA ILE A 92 2.72 13.10 -0.87
C ILE A 92 2.07 11.79 -1.29
N TYR A 93 0.83 11.57 -0.86
CA TYR A 93 0.04 10.41 -1.25
C TYR A 93 -0.89 10.76 -2.41
N LEU A 94 -0.88 9.91 -3.44
CA LEU A 94 -1.80 9.99 -4.58
C LEU A 94 -2.69 8.75 -4.51
N VAL A 95 -3.99 8.95 -4.34
CA VAL A 95 -4.98 7.87 -4.20
C VAL A 95 -5.94 7.96 -5.37
N ASP A 96 -5.91 6.96 -6.24
CA ASP A 96 -6.76 6.93 -7.42
C ASP A 96 -8.07 6.19 -7.13
N ASP A 97 -9.18 6.82 -7.49
CA ASP A 97 -10.56 6.34 -7.42
C ASP A 97 -10.93 5.65 -6.10
N LEU A 98 -10.60 6.30 -4.98
CA LEU A 98 -10.73 5.71 -3.65
C LEU A 98 -12.12 5.10 -3.35
N PRO A 99 -13.25 5.76 -3.68
CA PRO A 99 -14.57 5.22 -3.34
C PRO A 99 -14.96 3.94 -4.10
N SER A 100 -14.36 3.66 -5.26
CA SER A 100 -14.62 2.41 -6.00
C SER A 100 -13.79 1.24 -5.47
N GLU A 101 -12.69 1.54 -4.79
CA GLU A 101 -11.74 0.54 -4.32
C GLU A 101 -12.11 -0.06 -2.96
N LEU A 102 -12.71 0.72 -2.06
CA LEU A 102 -13.00 0.34 -0.67
C LEU A 102 -14.45 0.62 -0.26
N ASP A 103 -15.00 -0.25 0.59
CA ASP A 103 -16.27 0.02 1.26
C ASP A 103 -16.17 1.21 2.21
N GLU A 104 -17.32 1.70 2.66
CA GLU A 104 -17.46 2.92 3.47
C GLU A 104 -16.65 2.87 4.77
N GLN A 105 -16.66 1.74 5.49
CA GLN A 105 -15.93 1.60 6.75
C GLN A 105 -14.42 1.71 6.51
N HIS A 106 -13.91 0.96 5.54
CA HIS A 106 -12.48 0.94 5.21
C HIS A 106 -12.00 2.25 4.59
N ARG A 107 -12.84 2.90 3.78
CA ARG A 107 -12.57 4.23 3.24
C ARG A 107 -12.39 5.27 4.33
N ARG A 108 -13.31 5.32 5.32
CA ARG A 108 -13.17 6.22 6.47
C ARG A 108 -11.90 5.93 7.27
N ALA A 109 -11.59 4.66 7.53
CA ALA A 109 -10.38 4.27 8.26
C ALA A 109 -9.10 4.69 7.51
N LEU A 110 -9.10 4.58 6.17
CA LEU A 110 -7.97 5.02 5.35
C LEU A 110 -7.82 6.55 5.36
N CYS A 111 -8.91 7.31 5.21
CA CYS A 111 -8.86 8.77 5.27
C CYS A 111 -8.30 9.27 6.60
N ARG A 112 -8.80 8.73 7.74
CA ARG A 112 -8.27 9.06 9.07
C ARG A 112 -6.78 8.74 9.20
N LEU A 113 -6.35 7.58 8.73
CA LEU A 113 -4.94 7.21 8.75
C LEU A 113 -4.08 8.17 7.92
N LEU A 114 -4.56 8.61 6.75
CA LEU A 114 -3.85 9.57 5.90
C LEU A 114 -3.79 10.96 6.54
N GLU A 115 -4.86 11.37 7.22
CA GLU A 115 -4.94 12.61 7.99
C GLU A 115 -3.94 12.62 9.15
N ASP A 116 -3.85 11.52 9.92
CA ASP A 116 -2.94 11.36 11.06
C ASP A 116 -1.47 11.43 10.67
N LEU A 117 -1.12 11.04 9.43
CA LEU A 117 0.23 11.15 8.89
C LEU A 117 0.66 12.60 8.65
N ARG A 118 -0.28 13.56 8.73
CA ARG A 118 -0.06 15.00 8.48
C ARG A 118 0.68 15.26 7.18
N CYS A 119 0.27 14.53 6.15
CA CYS A 119 0.87 14.56 4.82
C CYS A 119 -0.08 15.23 3.81
N GLN A 120 0.45 15.64 2.67
CA GLN A 120 -0.40 16.10 1.57
C GLN A 120 -0.95 14.89 0.83
N VAL A 121 -2.26 14.91 0.56
CA VAL A 121 -2.97 13.82 -0.11
C VAL A 121 -3.76 14.39 -1.29
N PHE A 122 -3.65 13.75 -2.45
CA PHE A 122 -4.53 13.97 -3.59
C PHE A 122 -5.37 12.72 -3.81
N ILE A 123 -6.68 12.90 -3.94
CA ILE A 123 -7.63 11.81 -4.15
C ILE A 123 -8.47 12.12 -5.37
N THR A 124 -8.61 11.15 -6.27
CA THR A 124 -9.60 11.19 -7.35
C THR A 124 -10.83 10.39 -6.93
N CYS A 125 -12.01 10.86 -7.35
CA CYS A 125 -13.28 10.19 -7.12
C CYS A 125 -14.33 10.69 -8.10
N VAL A 126 -15.29 9.84 -8.46
CA VAL A 126 -16.46 10.23 -9.25
C VAL A 126 -17.47 11.00 -8.40
N ASP A 127 -17.69 10.55 -7.16
CA ASP A 127 -18.60 11.18 -6.21
C ASP A 127 -17.85 11.58 -4.94
N HIS A 128 -17.68 12.89 -4.76
CA HIS A 128 -16.99 13.48 -3.62
C HIS A 128 -17.78 13.38 -2.30
N GLU A 129 -19.10 13.21 -2.35
CA GLU A 129 -19.95 13.06 -1.15
C GLU A 129 -19.52 11.83 -0.34
N LEU A 130 -19.08 10.77 -1.02
CA LEU A 130 -18.58 9.54 -0.41
C LEU A 130 -17.33 9.77 0.47
N LEU A 131 -16.60 10.87 0.26
CA LEU A 131 -15.40 11.21 1.01
C LEU A 131 -15.63 12.25 2.11
N ARG A 132 -16.81 12.90 2.17
CA ARG A 132 -17.08 13.98 3.12
C ARG A 132 -16.87 13.57 4.57
N GLU A 133 -17.35 12.40 4.96
CA GLU A 133 -17.24 11.89 6.34
C GLU A 133 -15.89 11.19 6.64
N GLY A 134 -14.96 11.18 5.68
CA GLY A 134 -13.65 10.57 5.86
C GLY A 134 -12.67 11.42 6.66
N TRP A 135 -12.93 12.72 6.80
CA TRP A 135 -11.99 13.72 7.34
C TRP A 135 -12.59 14.44 8.54
N GLN A 136 -11.73 14.98 9.40
CA GLN A 136 -12.16 15.92 10.44
C GLN A 136 -12.66 17.23 9.82
N THR A 137 -13.58 17.89 10.50
CA THR A 137 -14.21 19.14 10.04
C THR A 137 -13.15 20.24 9.79
N GLU A 138 -12.12 20.29 10.63
CA GLU A 138 -11.05 21.28 10.57
C GLU A 138 -10.02 20.97 9.47
N THR A 139 -10.06 19.77 8.87
CA THR A 139 -9.10 19.39 7.84
C THR A 139 -9.29 20.24 6.58
N PRO A 140 -8.23 20.91 6.11
CA PRO A 140 -8.28 21.68 4.88
C PRO A 140 -8.49 20.75 3.69
N VAL A 141 -9.63 20.90 3.02
CA VAL A 141 -9.97 20.15 1.80
C VAL A 141 -10.24 21.14 0.68
N ALA A 142 -9.55 20.97 -0.44
CA ALA A 142 -9.81 21.70 -1.67
C ALA A 142 -10.37 20.73 -2.72
N LEU A 143 -11.54 21.05 -3.26
CA LEU A 143 -12.18 20.27 -4.30
C LEU A 143 -11.83 20.86 -5.67
N PHE A 144 -11.50 19.98 -6.62
CA PHE A 144 -11.22 20.35 -7.99
C PHE A 144 -12.08 19.52 -8.93
N HIS A 145 -12.82 20.19 -9.81
CA HIS A 145 -13.51 19.55 -10.90
C HIS A 145 -12.58 19.41 -12.11
N VAL A 146 -12.60 18.23 -12.74
CA VAL A 146 -11.79 17.92 -13.93
C VAL A 146 -12.70 17.53 -15.08
N GLU A 147 -12.64 18.29 -16.17
CA GLU A 147 -13.43 18.06 -17.37
C GLU A 147 -12.59 18.36 -18.62
N GLN A 148 -12.54 17.43 -19.58
CA GLN A 148 -11.82 17.59 -20.86
C GLN A 148 -10.35 18.06 -20.69
N GLY A 149 -9.66 17.59 -19.66
CA GLY A 149 -8.27 17.96 -19.35
C GLY A 149 -8.10 19.33 -18.69
N ARG A 150 -9.20 20.03 -18.36
CA ARG A 150 -9.18 21.28 -17.59
C ARG A 150 -9.49 21.01 -16.13
N ILE A 151 -8.71 21.63 -15.24
CA ILE A 151 -8.88 21.55 -13.79
C ILE A 151 -9.38 22.91 -13.29
N THR A 152 -10.49 22.91 -12.57
CA THR A 152 -11.06 24.11 -11.93
C THR A 152 -11.34 23.85 -10.47
N GLN A 153 -10.87 24.73 -9.58
CA GLN A 153 -11.21 24.64 -8.17
C GLN A 153 -12.70 24.93 -8.00
N THR A 154 -13.39 24.06 -7.26
CA THR A 154 -14.79 24.24 -6.91
C THR A 154 -14.85 24.84 -5.51
N HIS A 155 -15.58 25.93 -5.34
CA HIS A 155 -15.91 26.47 -4.03
C HIS A 155 -17.21 25.81 -3.58
N ASP A 156 -17.12 24.59 -3.06
CA ASP A 156 -18.26 23.97 -2.41
C ASP A 156 -18.45 24.67 -1.05
N HIS A 157 -19.54 25.41 -0.91
CA HIS A 157 -19.84 26.17 0.30
C HIS A 157 -20.06 25.19 1.46
N ARG A 158 -19.10 25.16 2.40
CA ARG A 158 -19.36 24.64 3.75
C ARG A 158 -20.30 25.63 4.46
N GLU A 159 -21.60 25.49 4.26
CA GLU A 159 -22.65 26.00 5.16
C GLU A 159 -23.34 24.83 5.86
#